data_AF-A0A7S3ML01-F1
#
_entry.id   AF-A0A7S3ML01-F1
#
_cell.length_a   1.000
_cell.length_b   1.000
_cell.length_c   1.000
_cell.angle_alpha   90.00
_cell.angle_beta   90.00
_cell.angle_gamma   90.00
#
_symmetry.space_group_name_H-M   'P 1'
#
loop_
_entity.id
_entity.type
_entity.pdbx_description
1 polymer ?
#
loop_
_entity_poly.entity_id
_entity_poly.type
_entity_poly.pdbx_seq_one_letter_code
_entity_poly.pdbx_strand_id
1 'polypeptide(L)'
;MRMPFKIVHEREVWRLFTSLYITHSFYTIAVNCAAQIVLGFVLEKLMGPCRFAFFYLLTGTSANALATACTDCYAAGPEPAIFGLLGGIIGMYVFHWEHLQLITVLRVGGCCLLVGLAVICLYLAVMVAQ
;
A
#
# COMPACT_ATOMS: atom_id res chain seq x y z
N MET A 1 -12.40 8.43 2.67
CA MET A 1 -13.23 7.23 2.89
C MET A 1 -13.80 6.77 1.56
N ARG A 2 -13.51 5.53 1.15
CA ARG A 2 -14.02 4.89 -0.07
C ARG A 2 -15.47 4.47 0.20
N MET A 3 -16.40 5.19 -0.43
CA MET A 3 -17.83 4.91 -0.39
C MET A 3 -18.26 4.49 -1.80
N PRO A 4 -18.29 3.18 -2.10
CA PRO A 4 -18.46 2.67 -3.46
C PRO A 4 -19.76 3.17 -4.11
N PHE A 5 -20.85 3.23 -3.34
CA PHE A 5 -22.14 3.77 -3.79
C PHE A 5 -22.05 5.20 -4.36
N LYS A 6 -21.40 6.13 -3.63
CA LYS A 6 -21.22 7.53 -4.08
C LYS A 6 -20.26 7.66 -5.26
N ILE A 7 -19.24 6.81 -5.33
CA ILE A 7 -18.28 6.84 -6.44
C ILE A 7 -18.98 6.43 -7.76
N VAL A 8 -19.82 5.41 -7.71
CA VAL A 8 -20.50 4.86 -8.90
C VAL A 8 -21.70 5.72 -9.31
N HIS A 9 -22.52 6.18 -8.35
CA HIS A 9 -23.79 6.88 -8.66
C HIS A 9 -23.64 8.39 -8.74
N GLU A 10 -22.82 9.00 -7.87
CA GLU A 10 -22.63 10.46 -7.81
C GLU A 10 -21.36 10.92 -8.58
N ARG A 11 -20.64 9.97 -9.23
CA ARG A 11 -19.38 10.19 -9.97
C ARG A 11 -18.31 10.93 -9.15
N GLU A 12 -18.28 10.71 -7.83
CA GLU A 12 -17.31 11.35 -6.92
C GLU A 12 -15.91 10.71 -7.01
N VAL A 13 -15.29 10.75 -8.20
CA VAL A 13 -13.99 10.10 -8.48
C VAL A 13 -12.83 10.63 -7.62
N TRP A 14 -12.94 11.86 -7.10
CA TRP A 14 -11.97 12.42 -6.15
C TRP A 14 -11.90 11.63 -4.83
N ARG A 15 -12.92 10.84 -4.49
CA ARG A 15 -12.90 9.94 -3.33
C ARG A 15 -11.86 8.82 -3.46
N LEU A 16 -11.54 8.40 -4.67
CA LEU A 16 -10.51 7.39 -4.92
C LEU A 16 -9.12 7.90 -4.50
N PHE A 17 -8.86 9.18 -4.71
CA PHE A 17 -7.62 9.85 -4.32
C PHE A 17 -7.62 10.22 -2.85
N THR A 18 -8.67 10.89 -2.37
CA THR A 18 -8.74 11.35 -0.97
C THR A 18 -8.83 10.19 0.03
N SER A 19 -9.33 9.02 -0.37
CA SER A 19 -9.35 7.84 0.50
C SER A 19 -7.96 7.28 0.82
N LEU A 20 -6.91 7.66 0.10
CA LEU A 20 -5.53 7.30 0.42
C LEU A 20 -5.04 8.02 1.69
N TYR A 21 -5.56 9.21 1.97
CA TYR A 21 -5.12 10.05 3.08
C TYR A 21 -5.99 9.93 4.34
N ILE A 22 -7.11 9.21 4.25
CA ILE A 22 -8.09 9.10 5.34
C ILE A 22 -8.05 7.67 5.89
N THR A 23 -7.72 7.54 7.17
CA THR A 23 -7.68 6.29 7.93
C THR A 23 -8.68 6.32 9.08
N HIS A 24 -9.10 5.14 9.53
CA HIS A 24 -10.12 4.98 10.58
C HIS A 24 -9.62 5.29 12.01
N SER A 25 -8.31 5.19 12.26
CA SER A 25 -7.73 5.34 13.60
C SER A 25 -6.30 5.88 13.56
N PHE A 26 -5.89 6.55 14.64
CA PHE A 26 -4.54 7.08 14.81
C PHE A 26 -3.46 5.98 14.78
N TYR A 27 -3.73 4.82 15.37
CA TYR A 27 -2.81 3.68 15.36
C TYR A 27 -2.57 3.18 13.92
N THR A 28 -3.63 3.13 13.12
CA THR A 28 -3.57 2.74 11.71
C THR A 28 -2.76 3.74 10.88
N ILE A 29 -2.78 5.04 11.22
CA ILE A 29 -1.90 6.04 10.60
C ILE A 29 -0.45 5.71 10.90
N ALA A 30 -0.10 5.49 12.18
CA ALA A 30 1.28 5.26 12.58
C ALA A 30 1.87 4.04 11.87
N VAL A 31 1.12 2.94 11.80
CA VAL A 31 1.56 1.70 11.13
C VAL A 31 1.67 1.86 9.63
N ASN A 32 0.68 2.47 8.99
CA ASN A 32 0.71 2.68 7.55
C ASN A 32 1.83 3.64 7.13
N CYS A 33 2.08 4.70 7.90
CA CYS A 33 3.20 5.60 7.67
C CYS A 33 4.53 4.86 7.83
N ALA A 34 4.71 4.04 8.87
CA ALA A 34 5.92 3.25 9.04
C ALA A 34 6.15 2.28 7.87
N ALA A 35 5.11 1.54 7.46
CA ALA A 35 5.19 0.64 6.32
C ALA A 35 5.51 1.36 5.00
N GLN A 36 4.84 2.50 4.75
CA GLN A 36 5.07 3.32 3.58
C GLN A 36 6.48 3.93 3.56
N ILE A 37 7.03 4.33 4.71
CA ILE A 37 8.40 4.83 4.81
C ILE A 37 9.40 3.73 4.45
N VAL A 38 9.26 2.54 5.03
CA VAL A 38 10.20 1.44 4.79
C VAL A 38 10.14 0.96 3.33
N LEU A 39 8.94 0.67 2.82
CA LEU A 39 8.77 0.18 1.44
C LEU A 39 9.01 1.28 0.42
N GLY A 40 8.60 2.51 0.74
CA GLY A 40 8.78 3.68 -0.09
C GLY A 40 10.25 4.01 -0.30
N PHE A 41 11.07 4.05 0.76
CA PHE A 41 12.50 4.30 0.61
C PHE A 41 13.22 3.25 -0.24
N VAL A 42 12.81 1.97 -0.12
CA VAL A 42 13.38 0.90 -0.95
C VAL A 42 13.07 1.14 -2.43
N LEU A 43 11.81 1.41 -2.78
CA LEU A 43 11.39 1.66 -4.16
C LEU A 43 11.90 2.99 -4.72
N GLU A 44 11.91 4.04 -3.91
CA GLU A 44 12.43 5.36 -4.28
C GLU A 44 13.91 5.27 -4.63
N LYS A 45 14.70 4.48 -3.89
CA LYS A 45 16.11 4.25 -4.22
C LYS A 45 16.31 3.45 -5.52
N LEU A 46 15.38 2.56 -5.86
CA LEU A 46 15.41 1.74 -7.08
C LEU A 46 14.96 2.51 -8.32
N MET A 47 13.91 3.33 -8.20
CA MET A 47 13.24 3.97 -9.35
C MET A 47 13.51 5.48 -9.46
N GLY A 48 13.94 6.12 -8.38
CA GLY A 48 14.03 7.57 -8.22
C GLY A 48 12.72 8.21 -7.73
N PRO A 49 12.80 9.42 -7.14
CA PRO A 49 11.70 10.08 -6.42
C PRO A 49 10.47 10.35 -7.30
N CYS A 50 10.68 10.87 -8.51
CA CYS A 50 9.58 11.21 -9.40
C CYS A 50 8.80 9.97 -9.86
N ARG A 51 9.52 8.90 -10.26
CA ARG A 51 8.88 7.65 -10.71
C ARG A 51 8.14 6.97 -9.56
N PHE A 52 8.71 6.99 -8.36
CA PHE A 52 8.06 6.51 -7.16
C PHE A 52 6.75 7.25 -6.86
N ALA A 53 6.74 8.59 -6.91
CA ALA A 53 5.54 9.38 -6.65
C ALA A 53 4.40 9.04 -7.64
N PHE A 54 4.71 8.94 -8.94
CA PHE A 54 3.74 8.52 -9.94
C PHE A 54 3.25 7.08 -9.71
N PHE A 55 4.16 6.16 -9.39
CA PHE A 55 3.82 4.77 -9.13
C PHE A 55 2.93 4.61 -7.90
N TYR A 56 3.22 5.31 -6.82
CA TYR A 56 2.42 5.32 -5.60
C TYR A 56 0.99 5.79 -5.87
N LEU A 57 0.83 6.90 -6.60
CA LEU A 57 -0.48 7.44 -6.95
C LEU A 57 -1.25 6.50 -7.89
N LEU A 58 -0.60 5.96 -8.93
CA LEU A 58 -1.24 5.07 -9.89
C LEU A 58 -1.68 3.75 -9.26
N THR A 59 -0.81 3.12 -8.46
CA THR A 59 -1.15 1.86 -7.80
C THR A 59 -2.24 2.04 -6.74
N GLY A 60 -2.16 3.09 -5.92
CA GLY A 60 -3.19 3.39 -4.92
C GLY A 60 -4.56 3.68 -5.54
N THR A 61 -4.60 4.46 -6.61
CA THR A 61 -5.86 4.83 -7.28
C THR A 61 -6.48 3.68 -8.06
N SER A 62 -5.66 2.91 -8.80
CA SER A 62 -6.12 1.72 -9.53
C SER A 62 -6.60 0.63 -8.58
N ALA A 63 -5.90 0.38 -7.47
CA ALA A 63 -6.34 -0.57 -6.46
C ALA A 63 -7.66 -0.14 -5.79
N ASN A 64 -7.82 1.15 -5.49
CA ASN A 64 -9.09 1.69 -4.96
C ASN A 64 -10.23 1.57 -5.98
N ALA A 65 -9.96 1.82 -7.26
CA ALA A 65 -10.96 1.67 -8.33
C ALA A 65 -11.38 0.21 -8.49
N LEU A 66 -10.43 -0.72 -8.56
CA LEU A 66 -10.70 -2.15 -8.67
C LEU A 66 -11.49 -2.65 -7.46
N ALA A 67 -11.07 -2.29 -6.26
CA ALA A 67 -11.75 -2.73 -5.05
C ALA A 67 -13.14 -2.09 -4.86
N THR A 68 -13.40 -0.92 -5.47
CA THR A 68 -14.75 -0.32 -5.58
C THR A 68 -15.63 -1.09 -6.57
N ALA A 69 -15.05 -1.63 -7.65
CA ALA A 69 -15.76 -2.44 -8.63
C ALA A 69 -16.06 -3.86 -8.12
N CYS A 70 -15.20 -4.42 -7.27
CA CYS A 70 -15.34 -5.79 -6.77
C CYS A 70 -16.18 -5.91 -5.48
N THR A 71 -16.31 -4.84 -4.69
CA THR A 71 -16.87 -4.90 -3.34
C THR A 71 -17.57 -3.60 -2.95
N ASP A 72 -18.76 -3.72 -2.34
CA ASP A 72 -19.55 -2.60 -1.82
C ASP A 72 -19.19 -2.18 -0.38
N CYS A 73 -18.19 -2.80 0.22
CA CYS A 73 -17.75 -2.50 1.58
C CYS A 73 -17.09 -1.12 1.68
N TYR A 74 -17.39 -0.43 2.78
CA TYR A 74 -16.71 0.78 3.20
C TYR A 74 -15.28 0.48 3.61
N ALA A 75 -14.32 1.19 3.03
CA ALA A 75 -12.91 1.07 3.36
C ALA A 75 -12.23 2.44 3.27
N ALA A 76 -11.14 2.63 4.01
CA ALA A 76 -10.40 3.90 4.01
C ALA A 76 -9.01 3.66 4.55
N GLY A 77 -8.02 4.09 3.77
CA GLY A 77 -6.62 4.03 4.14
C GLY A 77 -5.70 3.94 2.91
N PRO A 78 -4.39 4.15 3.13
CA PRO A 78 -3.36 4.03 2.11
C PRO A 78 -2.96 2.56 1.85
N GLU A 79 -3.52 1.59 2.56
CA GLU A 79 -3.17 0.16 2.42
C GLU A 79 -3.15 -0.33 0.96
N PRO A 80 -4.10 0.06 0.09
CA PRO A 80 -4.07 -0.34 -1.33
C PRO A 80 -2.81 0.15 -2.07
N ALA A 81 -2.31 1.34 -1.73
CA ALA A 81 -1.05 1.84 -2.29
C ALA A 81 0.15 1.07 -1.72
N ILE A 82 0.14 0.73 -0.43
CA ILE A 82 1.20 -0.05 0.23
C ILE A 82 1.32 -1.45 -0.40
N PHE A 83 0.20 -2.13 -0.67
CA PHE A 83 0.20 -3.39 -1.42
C PHE A 83 0.68 -3.20 -2.87
N GLY A 84 0.35 -2.06 -3.50
CA GLY A 84 0.92 -1.66 -4.79
C GLY A 84 2.45 -1.54 -4.77
N LEU A 85 3.01 -0.95 -3.71
CA LEU A 85 4.46 -0.87 -3.50
C LEU A 85 5.09 -2.27 -3.37
N LEU A 86 4.47 -3.17 -2.60
CA LEU A 86 4.92 -4.57 -2.52
C LEU A 86 4.91 -5.24 -3.91
N GLY A 87 3.85 -5.06 -4.68
CA GLY A 87 3.76 -5.54 -6.06
C GLY A 87 4.86 -4.97 -6.96
N GLY A 88 5.19 -3.69 -6.81
CA GLY A 88 6.30 -3.05 -7.54
C GLY A 88 7.67 -3.64 -7.19
N ILE A 89 7.92 -3.90 -5.90
CA ILE A 89 9.15 -4.58 -5.46
C ILE A 89 9.23 -5.98 -6.07
N ILE A 90 8.16 -6.76 -5.99
CA ILE A 90 8.09 -8.11 -6.58
C ILE A 90 8.31 -8.04 -8.10
N GLY A 91 7.67 -7.11 -8.79
CA GLY A 91 7.84 -6.92 -10.23
C GLY A 91 9.31 -6.65 -10.60
N MET A 92 10.00 -5.78 -9.84
CA MET A 92 11.43 -5.54 -10.05
C MET A 92 12.27 -6.81 -9.86
N TYR A 93 11.94 -7.65 -8.88
CA TYR A 93 12.58 -8.95 -8.69
C TYR A 93 12.39 -9.89 -9.89
N VAL A 94 11.17 -9.95 -10.41
CA VAL A 94 10.85 -10.81 -11.57
C VAL A 94 11.57 -10.33 -12.83
N PHE A 95 11.61 -9.02 -13.10
CA PHE A 95 12.26 -8.50 -14.31
C PHE A 95 13.79 -8.53 -14.27
N HIS A 96 14.41 -8.43 -13.10
CA HIS A 96 15.87 -8.36 -12.97
C HIS A 96 16.50 -9.64 -12.39
N TRP A 97 15.74 -10.74 -12.38
CA TRP A 97 16.08 -12.03 -11.75
C TRP A 97 17.49 -12.56 -12.07
N GLU A 98 18.03 -12.30 -13.27
CA GLU A 98 19.37 -12.77 -13.68
C GLU A 98 20.53 -12.03 -12.99
N HIS A 99 20.35 -10.77 -12.59
CA HIS A 99 21.41 -9.94 -11.97
C HIS A 99 21.27 -9.79 -10.45
N LEU A 100 20.34 -10.55 -9.87
CA LEU A 100 19.88 -10.33 -8.51
C LEU A 100 20.66 -11.18 -7.50
N GLN A 101 21.44 -10.52 -6.65
CA GLN A 101 22.17 -11.18 -5.57
C GLN A 101 21.18 -11.74 -4.53
N LEU A 102 21.27 -13.04 -4.23
CA LEU A 102 20.43 -13.74 -3.26
C LEU A 102 20.33 -13.03 -1.91
N ILE A 103 21.42 -12.40 -1.46
CA ILE A 103 21.49 -11.63 -0.21
C ILE A 103 20.57 -10.41 -0.25
N THR A 104 20.47 -9.72 -1.39
CA THR A 104 19.57 -8.58 -1.57
C THR A 104 18.11 -9.02 -1.56
N VAL A 105 17.80 -10.14 -2.22
CA VAL A 105 16.47 -10.77 -2.21
C VAL A 105 16.05 -11.11 -0.77
N LEU A 106 16.92 -11.79 -0.02
CA LEU A 106 16.64 -12.20 1.35
C LEU A 106 16.49 -11.00 2.30
N ARG A 107 17.32 -9.96 2.15
CA ARG A 107 17.21 -8.75 2.99
C ARG A 107 15.93 -7.98 2.72
N VAL A 108 15.64 -7.65 1.47
CA VAL A 108 14.44 -6.85 1.13
C VAL A 108 13.18 -7.67 1.34
N GLY A 109 13.17 -8.93 0.91
CA GLY A 109 12.06 -9.86 1.15
C GLY A 109 11.81 -10.03 2.65
N GLY A 110 12.86 -10.24 3.44
CA GLY A 110 12.78 -10.32 4.90
C GLY A 110 12.23 -9.04 5.54
N CYS A 111 12.69 -7.85 5.12
CA CYS A 111 12.13 -6.58 5.59
C CYS A 111 10.65 -6.44 5.24
N CYS A 112 10.24 -6.79 4.01
CA CYS A 112 8.83 -6.74 3.61
C CYS A 112 7.95 -7.68 4.45
N LEU A 113 8.45 -8.90 4.71
CA LEU A 113 7.76 -9.91 5.50
C LEU A 113 7.64 -9.50 6.97
N LEU A 114 8.70 -8.95 7.54
CA LEU A 114 8.70 -8.41 8.91
C LEU A 114 7.75 -7.22 9.05
N VAL A 115 7.73 -6.30 8.09
CA VAL A 115 6.78 -5.17 8.10
C VAL A 115 5.35 -5.70 7.98
N GLY A 116 5.08 -6.66 7.08
CA GLY A 116 3.77 -7.28 6.95
C GLY A 116 3.31 -7.97 8.24
N LEU A 117 4.19 -8.74 8.88
CA LEU A 117 3.91 -9.38 10.16
C LEU A 117 3.72 -8.36 11.30
N ALA A 118 4.50 -7.29 11.34
CA ALA A 118 4.35 -6.23 12.33
C ALA A 118 3.00 -5.50 12.18
N VAL A 119 2.56 -5.24 10.95
CA VAL A 119 1.26 -4.64 10.64
C VAL A 119 0.12 -5.56 11.10
N ILE A 120 0.20 -6.87 10.80
CA ILE A 120 -0.79 -7.86 11.21
C ILE A 120 -0.81 -7.99 12.74
N CYS A 121 0.34 -8.11 13.39
CA CYS A 121 0.44 -8.17 14.85
C CYS A 121 -0.12 -6.93 15.52
N LEU A 122 0.17 -5.73 15.00
CA LEU A 122 -0.33 -4.50 15.60
C LEU A 122 -1.85 -4.34 15.39
N TYR A 123 -2.36 -4.78 14.25
CA TYR A 123 -3.80 -4.84 14.02
C TYR A 123 -4.50 -5.82 14.98
N LEU A 124 -3.95 -7.02 15.16
CA LEU A 124 -4.47 -8.01 16.11
C LEU A 124 -4.38 -7.51 17.56
N ALA A 125 -3.28 -6.85 17.95
CA ALA A 125 -3.11 -6.28 19.28
C ALA A 125 -4.14 -5.19 19.59
N VAL A 126 -4.48 -4.36 18.59
CA VAL A 126 -5.54 -3.35 18.74
C VAL A 126 -6.92 -3.99 18.85
N MET A 127 -7.22 -5.03 18.08
CA MET A 127 -8.51 -5.74 18.15
C MET A 127 -8.73 -6.48 19.48
N VAL A 128 -7.66 -6.93 20.14
CA VAL A 128 -7.72 -7.56 21.47
C VAL A 128 -7.85 -6.53 22.60
N ALA A 129 -7.48 -5.28 22.36
CA ALA A 129 -7.51 -4.20 23.35
C ALA A 129 -8.86 -3.44 23.41
N GLN A 130 -9.83 -3.79 22.57
CA GLN A 130 -11.20 -3.23 22.55
C GLN A 130 -12.22 -4.28 22.99
#